data_AF-A0A4Y2HTN2-F1
#
_entry.id   AF-A0A4Y2HTN2-F1
#
_cell.length_a   1.000
_cell.length_b   1.000
_cell.length_c   1.000
_cell.angle_alpha   90.00
_cell.angle_beta   90.00
_cell.angle_gamma   90.00
#
_symmetry.space_group_name_H-M   'P 1'
#
loop_
_entity.id
_entity.type
_entity.pdbx_description
1 polymer ?
#
loop_
_entity_poly.entity_id
_entity_poly.type
_entity_poly.pdbx_seq_one_letter_code
_entity_poly.pdbx_strand_id
1 'polypeptide(L)'
;MLWCNDEAHFHLDGYVNRQNWRIWGTENPHFAIEKSIYPRRVTVWCALSSRGIVGAIFFEQTVNSARHVEALRNQFIPSIQSEPDFGSMWFMQDGATPHRTNEVFDLLEEHFNERIVALGYPKSKNMGIDWPPYSLDLNPCNSFLWGYIKDKV
;
A
#
# COMPACT_ATOMS: atom_id res chain seq x y z
N MET A 1 1.60 18.22 2.98
CA MET A 1 1.91 17.17 1.97
C MET A 1 1.25 15.86 2.39
N LEU A 2 0.81 14.99 1.47
CA LEU A 2 0.19 13.70 1.79
C LEU A 2 1.03 12.55 1.23
N TRP A 3 1.35 11.57 2.07
CA TRP A 3 1.95 10.29 1.68
C TRP A 3 0.89 9.19 1.68
N CYS A 4 0.72 8.56 0.53
CA CYS A 4 -0.20 7.44 0.32
C CYS A 4 0.63 6.16 0.20
N ASN A 5 0.41 5.17 1.04
CA ASN A 5 1.10 3.88 0.92
C ASN A 5 0.17 2.75 0.51
N ASP A 6 0.78 1.68 0.02
CA ASP A 6 0.10 0.45 -0.40
C ASP A 6 1.12 -0.67 -0.63
N GLU A 7 0.64 -1.90 -0.77
CA GLU A 7 1.42 -3.06 -1.15
C GLU A 7 0.95 -3.70 -2.46
N ALA A 8 1.92 -4.12 -3.28
CA ALA A 8 1.64 -4.92 -4.46
C ALA A 8 2.43 -6.23 -4.45
N HIS A 9 1.76 -7.31 -4.86
CA HIS A 9 2.44 -8.55 -5.21
C HIS A 9 2.99 -8.48 -6.63
N PHE A 10 4.25 -8.88 -6.77
CA PHE A 10 4.93 -9.15 -8.04
C PHE A 10 5.20 -10.64 -8.11
N HIS A 11 4.75 -11.25 -9.20
CA HIS A 11 4.81 -12.69 -9.41
C HIS A 11 5.89 -13.02 -10.42
N LEU A 12 6.74 -14.01 -10.10
CA LEU A 12 7.87 -14.39 -10.94
C LEU A 12 7.48 -15.32 -12.10
N ASP A 13 6.25 -15.83 -12.10
CA ASP A 13 5.72 -16.76 -13.11
C ASP A 13 4.86 -16.08 -14.17
N GLY A 14 4.92 -14.74 -14.29
CA GLY A 14 4.11 -13.99 -15.23
C GLY A 14 2.62 -14.00 -14.89
N TYR A 15 2.26 -14.23 -13.62
CA TYR A 15 0.86 -14.21 -13.18
C TYR A 15 0.17 -12.89 -13.56
N VAL A 16 -0.83 -13.01 -14.41
CA VAL A 16 -1.66 -11.91 -14.86
C VAL A 16 -2.87 -11.76 -13.93
N ASN A 17 -3.04 -10.56 -13.35
CA ASN A 17 -4.24 -10.24 -12.60
C ASN A 17 -5.46 -10.17 -13.55
N ARG A 18 -6.42 -11.09 -13.40
CA ARG A 18 -7.65 -11.17 -14.20
C ARG A 18 -8.52 -9.90 -14.12
N GLN A 19 -8.39 -9.09 -13.06
CA GLN A 19 -9.09 -7.81 -12.98
C GLN A 19 -8.49 -6.75 -13.90
N ASN A 20 -7.18 -6.81 -14.14
CA ASN A 20 -6.48 -5.88 -15.04
C ASN A 20 -6.54 -6.33 -16.50
N TRP A 21 -6.68 -7.64 -16.75
CA TRP A 21 -6.71 -8.20 -18.11
C TRP A 21 -8.13 -8.59 -18.52
N ARG A 22 -8.91 -7.60 -18.97
CA ARG A 22 -10.23 -7.84 -19.59
C ARG A 22 -10.04 -8.06 -21.08
N ILE A 23 -10.37 -9.27 -21.55
CA ILE A 23 -10.44 -9.57 -22.98
C ILE A 23 -11.86 -9.28 -23.45
N TRP A 24 -11.99 -8.31 -24.34
CA TRP A 24 -13.26 -7.96 -24.98
C TRP A 24 -13.38 -8.72 -26.29
N GLY A 25 -14.52 -9.37 -26.49
CA GLY A 25 -14.84 -10.11 -27.71
C GLY A 25 -16.34 -10.34 -27.81
N THR A 26 -16.85 -10.51 -29.02
CA THR A 26 -18.25 -10.86 -29.27
C THR A 26 -18.58 -12.30 -28.86
N GLU A 27 -17.55 -13.15 -28.75
CA GLU A 27 -17.66 -14.54 -28.34
C GLU A 27 -16.60 -14.88 -27.28
N ASN A 28 -16.86 -15.92 -26.48
CA ASN A 28 -15.93 -16.35 -25.43
C ASN A 28 -14.71 -17.05 -26.07
N PRO A 29 -13.48 -16.55 -25.87
CA PRO A 29 -12.27 -17.10 -26.51
C PRO A 29 -11.82 -18.48 -26.00
N HIS A 30 -12.50 -19.10 -25.03
CA HIS A 30 -12.24 -20.47 -24.55
C HIS A 30 -10.77 -20.78 -24.18
N PHE A 31 -9.98 -19.79 -23.77
CA PHE A 31 -8.61 -20.04 -23.30
C PHE A 31 -8.60 -20.40 -21.81
N ALA A 32 -7.81 -21.41 -21.45
CA ALA A 32 -7.45 -21.73 -20.08
C ALA A 32 -6.00 -21.30 -19.85
N ILE A 33 -5.75 -20.48 -18.83
CA ILE A 33 -4.39 -20.15 -18.39
C ILE A 33 -4.02 -21.13 -17.29
N GLU A 34 -3.01 -21.94 -17.53
CA GLU A 34 -2.41 -22.77 -16.50
C GLU A 34 -1.80 -21.87 -15.43
N LYS A 35 -2.21 -22.07 -14.17
CA LYS A 35 -1.78 -21.25 -13.03
C LYS A 35 -1.04 -22.16 -12.06
N SER A 36 0.18 -21.77 -11.69
CA SER A 36 0.88 -22.44 -10.60
C SER A 36 0.05 -22.36 -9.32
N ILE A 37 -0.05 -23.47 -8.58
CA ILE A 37 -0.71 -23.51 -7.27
C ILE A 37 0.12 -22.73 -6.23
N TYR A 38 1.43 -22.63 -6.44
CA TYR A 38 2.39 -21.93 -5.58
C TYR A 38 3.23 -20.93 -6.39
N PRO A 39 2.61 -19.86 -6.91
CA PRO A 39 3.34 -18.84 -7.66
C PRO A 39 4.33 -18.16 -6.70
N ARG A 40 5.62 -18.18 -7.04
CA ARG A 40 6.62 -17.42 -6.28
C ARG A 40 6.33 -15.95 -6.46
N ARG A 41 6.11 -15.24 -5.35
CA ARG A 41 5.79 -13.81 -5.34
C ARG A 41 6.66 -13.08 -4.33
N VAL A 42 6.91 -11.81 -4.61
CA VAL A 42 7.44 -10.86 -3.64
C VAL A 42 6.38 -9.78 -3.41
N THR A 43 6.22 -9.36 -2.17
CA THR A 43 5.34 -8.22 -1.84
C THR A 43 6.21 -6.99 -1.72
N VAL A 44 5.83 -5.92 -2.39
CA VAL A 44 6.55 -4.66 -2.39
C VAL A 44 5.67 -3.60 -1.77
N TRP A 45 6.22 -2.86 -0.82
CA TRP A 45 5.59 -1.70 -0.20
C TRP A 45 6.27 -0.43 -0.68
N CYS A 46 5.45 0.57 -1.01
CA CYS A 46 5.89 1.91 -1.39
C CYS A 46 4.93 2.96 -0.83
N ALA A 47 5.45 4.16 -0.59
CA ALA A 47 4.67 5.36 -0.32
C ALA A 47 4.91 6.39 -1.43
N LEU A 48 3.82 6.96 -1.94
CA LEU A 48 3.81 7.97 -3.00
C LEU A 48 3.28 9.30 -2.44
N SER A 49 3.92 10.39 -2.83
CA SER A 49 3.42 11.75 -2.64
C SER A 49 3.67 12.60 -3.88
N SER A 50 3.22 13.85 -3.87
CA SER A 50 3.58 14.82 -4.91
C SER A 50 5.08 15.12 -5.00
N ARG A 51 5.87 14.74 -3.98
CA ARG A 51 7.33 14.92 -3.94
C ARG A 51 8.10 13.78 -4.59
N GLY A 52 7.51 12.59 -4.62
CA GLY A 52 8.15 11.40 -5.14
C GLY A 52 7.69 10.13 -4.44
N ILE A 53 8.52 9.10 -4.54
CA ILE A 53 8.26 7.77 -4.00
C ILE A 53 9.30 7.46 -2.92
N VAL A 54 8.85 6.92 -1.80
CA VAL A 54 9.69 6.32 -0.75
C VAL A 54 9.43 4.83 -0.74
N GLY A 55 10.49 4.03 -0.70
CA GLY A 55 10.49 2.58 -0.98
C GLY A 55 11.58 2.24 -2.00
N ALA A 56 11.61 1.06 -2.62
CA ALA A 56 10.72 -0.10 -2.48
C ALA A 56 11.13 -0.99 -1.31
N ILE A 57 10.22 -1.25 -0.37
CA ILE A 57 10.46 -2.16 0.75
C ILE A 57 9.97 -3.55 0.35
N PHE A 58 10.88 -4.51 0.30
CA PHE A 58 10.57 -5.87 -0.12
C PHE A 58 10.23 -6.76 1.07
N PHE A 59 9.10 -7.44 0.98
CA PHE A 59 8.71 -8.51 1.89
C PHE A 59 8.72 -9.85 1.16
N GLU A 60 9.57 -10.76 1.61
CA GLU A 60 9.65 -12.15 1.11
C GLU A 60 8.49 -13.02 1.61
N GLN A 61 7.78 -12.57 2.66
CA GLN A 61 6.68 -13.28 3.29
C GLN A 61 5.43 -12.39 3.36
N THR A 62 4.32 -12.96 3.80
CA THR A 62 3.08 -12.23 4.07
C THR A 62 3.34 -11.09 5.05
N VAL A 63 2.84 -9.89 4.71
CA VAL A 63 2.90 -8.71 5.58
C VAL A 63 1.95 -8.94 6.75
N ASN A 64 2.52 -8.87 7.95
CA ASN A 64 1.77 -8.84 9.21
C ASN A 64 2.03 -7.49 9.90
N SER A 65 1.32 -7.22 10.99
CA SER A 65 1.46 -5.95 11.73
C SER A 65 2.91 -5.64 12.11
N ALA A 66 3.65 -6.61 12.64
CA ALA A 66 5.03 -6.41 13.07
C ALA A 66 5.94 -5.99 11.91
N ARG A 67 5.84 -6.68 10.77
CA ARG A 67 6.61 -6.34 9.55
C ARG A 67 6.23 -4.97 8.99
N HIS A 68 4.95 -4.61 9.08
CA HIS A 68 4.47 -3.29 8.68
C HIS A 68 5.05 -2.18 9.57
N VAL A 69 5.00 -2.37 10.89
CA VAL A 69 5.59 -1.47 11.89
C VAL A 69 7.09 -1.31 11.65
N GLU A 70 7.82 -2.40 11.40
CA GLU A 70 9.25 -2.36 11.08
C GLU A 70 9.53 -1.56 9.80
N ALA A 71 8.75 -1.75 8.74
CA ALA A 71 8.89 -1.00 7.50
C ALA A 71 8.64 0.51 7.71
N LEU A 72 7.62 0.87 8.48
CA LEU A 72 7.33 2.26 8.82
C LEU A 72 8.45 2.88 9.67
N ARG A 73 8.79 2.23 10.79
CA ARG A 73 9.73 2.73 11.79
C ARG A 73 11.16 2.81 11.27
N ASN A 74 11.62 1.80 10.54
CA ASN A 74 13.04 1.68 10.20
C ASN A 74 13.38 2.24 8.82
N GLN A 75 12.39 2.40 7.93
CA GLN A 75 12.65 2.81 6.54
C GLN A 75 11.83 4.03 6.14
N PHE A 76 10.50 3.98 6.22
CA PHE A 76 9.66 5.07 5.70
C PHE A 76 9.81 6.37 6.52
N ILE A 77 9.55 6.32 7.83
CA ILE A 77 9.60 7.51 8.70
C ILE A 77 10.97 8.18 8.63
N PRO A 78 12.11 7.47 8.82
CA PRO A 78 13.43 8.08 8.71
C PRO A 78 13.70 8.75 7.36
N SER A 79 13.13 8.22 6.27
CA SER A 79 13.32 8.76 4.92
C SER A 79 12.66 10.12 4.72
N ILE A 80 11.63 10.45 5.51
CA ILE A 80 10.89 11.72 5.39
C ILE A 80 11.07 12.64 6.60
N GLN A 81 11.62 12.13 7.72
CA GLN A 81 11.75 12.87 8.97
C GLN A 81 12.74 14.04 8.88
N SER A 82 13.68 13.99 7.94
CA SER A 82 14.64 15.07 7.68
C SER A 82 14.05 16.22 6.84
N GLU A 83 12.86 16.07 6.29
CA GLU A 83 12.23 17.09 5.47
C GLU A 83 11.77 18.29 6.33
N PRO A 84 12.00 19.54 5.89
CA PRO A 84 11.63 20.73 6.66
C PRO A 84 10.15 20.80 7.03
N ASP A 85 9.28 20.21 6.20
CA ASP A 85 7.83 20.23 6.39
C ASP A 85 7.26 18.97 7.05
N PHE A 86 8.10 18.08 7.60
CA PHE A 86 7.69 16.81 8.22
C PHE A 86 6.53 16.97 9.22
N GLY A 87 6.60 17.98 10.10
CA GLY A 87 5.55 18.26 11.10
C GLY A 87 4.19 18.68 10.53
N SER A 88 4.10 18.94 9.22
CA SER A 88 2.86 19.27 8.50
C SER A 88 2.41 18.17 7.52
N MET A 89 3.18 17.08 7.42
CA MET A 89 2.88 15.98 6.52
C MET A 89 1.73 15.13 7.06
N TRP A 90 0.91 14.66 6.13
CA TRP A 90 -0.18 13.73 6.34
C TRP A 90 0.22 12.35 5.85
N PHE A 91 -0.29 11.33 6.54
CA PHE A 91 -0.10 9.93 6.17
C PHE A 91 -1.44 9.27 5.90
N MET A 92 -1.53 8.53 4.79
CA MET A 92 -2.69 7.73 4.44
C MET A 92 -2.29 6.28 4.22
N GLN A 93 -3.08 5.37 4.78
CA GLN A 93 -3.01 3.94 4.54
C GLN A 93 -4.40 3.33 4.37
N ASP A 94 -4.47 2.23 3.63
CA ASP A 94 -5.72 1.53 3.38
C ASP A 94 -6.25 0.79 4.63
N GLY A 95 -7.36 0.07 4.46
CA GLY A 95 -8.02 -0.66 5.53
C GLY A 95 -7.52 -2.08 5.80
N ALA A 96 -6.37 -2.50 5.26
CA ALA A 96 -5.89 -3.87 5.45
C ALA A 96 -5.72 -4.22 6.94
N THR A 97 -5.99 -5.47 7.32
CA THR A 97 -5.95 -5.90 8.72
C THR A 97 -4.62 -5.60 9.42
N PRO A 98 -3.43 -5.82 8.80
CA PRO A 98 -2.15 -5.46 9.40
C PRO A 98 -2.01 -3.96 9.73
N HIS A 99 -2.72 -3.08 9.04
CA HIS A 99 -2.59 -1.62 9.16
C HIS A 99 -3.41 -1.04 10.31
N ARG A 100 -4.31 -1.83 10.91
CA ARG A 100 -5.32 -1.39 11.87
C ARG A 100 -5.07 -1.87 13.30
N THR A 101 -3.86 -2.33 13.59
CA THR A 101 -3.48 -2.73 14.95
C THR A 101 -3.17 -1.50 15.80
N ASN A 102 -3.29 -1.64 17.12
CA ASN A 102 -2.94 -0.56 18.04
C ASN A 102 -1.47 -0.15 17.88
N GLU A 103 -0.57 -1.11 17.68
CA GLU A 103 0.86 -0.84 17.50
C GLU A 103 1.14 0.05 16.27
N VAL A 104 0.43 -0.19 15.15
CA VAL A 104 0.54 0.67 13.97
C VAL A 104 -0.02 2.05 14.25
N PHE A 105 -1.20 2.13 14.89
CA PHE A 105 -1.80 3.41 15.22
C PHE A 105 -0.98 4.23 16.23
N ASP A 106 -0.39 3.58 17.23
CA ASP A 106 0.50 4.20 18.21
C ASP A 106 1.75 4.80 17.53
N LEU A 107 2.38 4.03 16.63
CA LEU A 107 3.54 4.50 15.87
C LEU A 107 3.19 5.70 14.97
N LEU A 108 2.05 5.64 14.29
CA LEU A 108 1.63 6.73 13.42
C LEU A 108 1.24 7.98 14.23
N GLU A 109 0.55 7.82 15.36
CA GLU A 109 0.19 8.91 16.26
C GLU A 109 1.44 9.66 16.75
N GLU A 110 2.49 8.93 17.15
CA GLU A 110 3.76 9.50 17.61
C GLU A 110 4.37 10.49 16.59
N HIS A 111 4.21 10.22 15.29
CA HIS A 111 4.89 10.96 14.23
C HIS A 111 3.98 11.95 13.49
N PHE A 112 2.71 11.60 13.31
CA PHE A 112 1.75 12.34 12.49
C PHE A 112 0.61 12.95 13.29
N ASN A 113 0.41 12.55 14.56
CA ASN A 113 -0.67 13.02 15.43
C ASN A 113 -2.04 12.88 14.74
N GLU A 114 -2.83 13.95 14.63
CA GLU A 114 -4.12 13.98 13.95
C GLU A 114 -4.03 13.92 12.40
N ARG A 115 -2.83 13.99 11.81
CA ARG A 115 -2.62 14.06 10.36
C ARG A 115 -2.61 12.69 9.69
N ILE A 116 -3.57 11.83 10.08
CA ILE A 116 -3.65 10.44 9.63
C ILE A 116 -5.00 10.20 8.97
N VAL A 117 -4.96 9.52 7.82
CA VAL A 117 -6.12 9.01 7.11
C VAL A 117 -6.04 7.48 7.08
N ALA A 118 -6.82 6.80 7.92
CA ALA A 118 -6.76 5.35 8.03
C ALA A 118 -8.09 4.77 8.54
N LEU A 119 -8.48 3.62 8.02
CA LEU A 119 -9.75 2.99 8.36
C LEU A 119 -9.77 2.58 9.84
N GLY A 120 -10.71 3.12 10.60
CA GLY A 120 -10.90 2.83 12.02
C GLY A 120 -9.98 3.62 12.96
N TYR A 121 -9.08 4.47 12.44
CA TYR A 121 -8.21 5.29 13.27
C TYR A 121 -8.99 6.29 14.14
N PRO A 122 -9.98 7.06 13.62
CA PRO A 122 -10.78 7.95 14.46
C PRO A 122 -11.57 7.22 15.55
N LYS A 123 -11.97 5.97 15.32
CA LYS A 123 -12.66 5.15 16.33
C LYS A 123 -11.73 4.70 17.46
N SER A 124 -10.44 4.51 17.16
CA SER A 124 -9.44 4.05 18.12
C SER A 124 -8.81 5.22 18.90
N LYS A 125 -8.53 6.34 18.22
CA LYS A 125 -7.73 7.46 18.75
C LYS A 125 -8.50 8.77 18.95
N ASN A 126 -9.78 8.81 18.54
CA ASN A 126 -10.63 10.01 18.64
C ASN A 126 -10.05 11.24 17.89
N MET A 127 -9.29 11.00 16.82
CA MET A 127 -8.69 12.03 15.96
C MET A 127 -8.40 11.47 14.55
N GLY A 128 -7.99 12.33 13.62
CA GLY A 128 -7.71 11.95 12.23
C GLY A 128 -8.95 11.76 11.37
N ILE A 129 -8.76 11.19 10.18
CA ILE A 129 -9.79 11.02 9.16
C ILE A 129 -9.98 9.53 8.87
N ASP A 130 -11.23 9.10 8.74
CA ASP A 130 -11.55 7.71 8.42
C ASP A 130 -11.34 7.46 6.92
N TRP A 131 -10.64 6.37 6.58
CA TRP A 131 -10.50 5.93 5.20
C TRP A 131 -11.69 5.07 4.79
N PRO A 132 -12.38 5.35 3.67
CA PRO A 132 -13.51 4.54 3.24
C PRO A 132 -13.08 3.12 2.82
N PRO A 133 -13.80 2.07 3.24
CA PRO A 133 -13.48 0.71 2.85
C PRO A 133 -13.64 0.51 1.33
N TYR A 134 -12.83 -0.38 0.75
CA TYR A 134 -12.87 -0.77 -0.67
C TYR A 134 -12.66 0.37 -1.68
N SER A 135 -12.03 1.48 -1.28
CA SER A 135 -11.81 2.65 -2.14
C SER A 135 -10.42 2.65 -2.77
N LEU A 136 -10.16 1.64 -3.62
CA LEU A 136 -8.87 1.49 -4.32
C LEU A 136 -8.59 2.66 -5.28
N ASP A 137 -9.63 3.25 -5.85
CA ASP A 137 -9.58 4.40 -6.75
C ASP A 137 -9.05 5.67 -6.08
N LEU A 138 -9.23 5.80 -4.77
CA LEU A 138 -8.75 6.95 -4.00
C LEU A 138 -7.28 6.84 -3.61
N ASN A 139 -6.64 5.66 -3.75
CA ASN A 139 -5.22 5.49 -3.43
C ASN A 139 -4.39 5.55 -4.73
N PRO A 140 -3.53 6.58 -4.92
CA PRO A 140 -2.72 6.73 -6.12
C PRO A 140 -1.68 5.61 -6.32
N CYS A 141 -1.32 4.88 -5.26
CA CYS A 141 -0.49 3.68 -5.42
C CYS A 141 -1.24 2.59 -6.23
N ASN A 142 -2.51 2.37 -5.89
CA ASN A 142 -3.39 1.41 -6.57
C ASN A 142 -3.84 1.88 -7.96
N SER A 143 -4.27 3.14 -8.08
CA SER A 143 -4.85 3.66 -9.32
C SER A 143 -3.80 4.02 -10.39
N PHE A 144 -2.53 4.20 -10.01
CA PHE A 144 -1.47 4.58 -10.94
C PHE A 144 -0.16 3.80 -10.74
N LEU A 145 0.49 3.92 -9.57
CA LEU A 145 1.88 3.50 -9.37
C LEU A 145 2.11 2.03 -9.74
N TRP A 146 1.29 1.12 -9.21
CA TRP A 146 1.50 -0.31 -9.42
C TRP A 146 1.20 -0.77 -10.82
N GLY A 147 0.23 -0.14 -11.51
CA GLY A 147 -0.01 -0.40 -12.93
C GLY A 147 1.21 -0.02 -13.74
N TYR A 148 1.72 1.20 -13.54
CA TYR A 148 2.90 1.68 -14.24
C TYR A 148 4.15 0.83 -13.98
N ILE A 149 4.43 0.46 -12.72
CA ILE A 149 5.61 -0.35 -12.40
C ILE A 149 5.48 -1.74 -13.01
N LYS A 150 4.32 -2.40 -12.88
CA LYS A 150 4.11 -3.77 -13.41
C LYS A 150 4.24 -3.84 -14.93
N ASP A 151 3.92 -2.78 -15.66
CA ASP A 151 4.12 -2.71 -17.11
C ASP A 151 5.61 -2.57 -17.53
N LYS A 152 6.51 -2.26 -16.59
CA LYS A 152 7.94 -2.04 -16.83
C LYS A 152 8.84 -3.21 -16.43
N VAL A 153 8.31 -4.20 -15.71
CA VAL A 153 9.06 -5.38 -15.21
C VAL A 153 8.61 -6.67 -15.87
#